data_AF-A0A7C2QTK1-F1
#
_entry.id   AF-A0A7C2QTK1-F1
#
_cell.length_a   1.000
_cell.length_b   1.000
_cell.length_c   1.000
_cell.angle_alpha   90.00
_cell.angle_beta   90.00
_cell.angle_gamma   90.00
#
_symmetry.space_group_name_H-M   'P 1'
#
loop_
_entity.id
_entity.type
_entity.pdbx_description
1 polymer ?
#
loop_
_entity_poly.entity_id
_entity_poly.type
_entity_poly.pdbx_seq_one_letter_code
_entity_poly.pdbx_strand_id
1 'polypeptide(L)'
;MPPPRRSCKPPKGPAMIPACPPPRAPTRPKVPPPPGACDTHAHVFGPASRFPYAADRSYTPPDAPLEQYLAMLDTVGFERGVLVQGSAHGRDNSAMLDALEREPRRLRGVAVADAEVAPAELRRWARLGVRGLRFNHYFRDGQLHYRGGVPLEAARRLAPIMAELGWHLQLWIDVKDLPETLPTLKALGLPVVIDHMGRSDAGAGTGTPGFQALLRLVGEDGCWVKLSGAHRISRRPPDYPDARPFMEALVAANPDRLVWGGDWPHPRMETEMPDVGHLFELFQQWVPQAAAQAKILVDNPARLYGF
;
A
#
# COMPACT_ATOMS: atom_id res chain seq x y z
N MET A 1 -45.72 2.80 -44.69
CA MET A 1 -45.08 2.74 -43.37
C MET A 1 -43.62 3.16 -43.52
N PRO A 2 -43.19 4.29 -42.93
CA PRO A 2 -41.77 4.69 -42.94
C PRO A 2 -40.96 3.83 -41.94
N PRO A 3 -39.70 3.49 -42.24
CA PRO A 3 -38.89 2.66 -41.35
C PRO A 3 -38.47 3.44 -40.09
N PRO A 4 -38.27 2.77 -38.95
CA PRO A 4 -37.90 3.43 -37.70
C PRO A 4 -36.47 3.98 -37.80
N ARG A 5 -36.31 5.25 -37.45
CA ARG A 5 -35.01 5.91 -37.34
C ARG A 5 -34.18 5.21 -36.26
N ARG A 6 -33.05 4.63 -36.65
CA ARG A 6 -32.04 4.15 -35.69
C ARG A 6 -31.49 5.36 -34.93
N SER A 7 -31.79 5.41 -33.64
CA SER A 7 -31.15 6.30 -32.68
C SER A 7 -29.67 5.94 -32.58
N CYS A 8 -28.82 6.70 -33.27
CA CYS A 8 -27.40 6.72 -32.96
C CYS A 8 -27.23 7.49 -31.65
N LYS A 9 -26.94 6.78 -30.56
CA LYS A 9 -26.39 7.42 -29.36
C LYS A 9 -25.07 8.09 -29.74
N PRO A 10 -24.82 9.34 -29.37
CA PRO A 10 -23.54 9.98 -29.62
C PRO A 10 -22.44 9.18 -28.93
N PRO A 11 -21.22 9.13 -29.49
CA PRO A 11 -20.09 8.53 -28.80
C PRO A 11 -19.93 9.23 -27.44
N LYS A 12 -19.90 8.44 -26.37
CA LYS A 12 -19.56 8.96 -25.04
C LYS A 12 -18.18 9.62 -25.17
N GLY A 13 -18.10 10.92 -24.93
CA GLY A 13 -16.82 11.62 -24.84
C GLY A 13 -15.90 10.93 -23.83
N PRO A 14 -14.57 11.17 -23.89
CA PRO A 14 -13.65 10.55 -22.95
C PRO A 14 -14.13 10.82 -21.52
N ALA A 15 -14.39 9.76 -20.76
CA ALA A 15 -14.86 9.88 -19.39
C ALA A 15 -13.84 10.68 -18.58
N MET A 16 -14.26 11.78 -17.96
CA MET A 16 -13.37 12.59 -17.11
C MET A 16 -12.85 11.74 -15.94
N ILE A 17 -11.53 11.73 -15.76
CA ILE A 17 -10.89 11.01 -14.65
C ILE A 17 -11.15 11.79 -13.36
N PRO A 18 -11.72 11.17 -12.30
CA PRO A 18 -12.08 11.88 -11.08
C PRO A 18 -10.84 12.42 -10.35
N ALA A 19 -10.91 13.66 -9.87
CA ALA A 19 -9.88 14.25 -9.01
C ALA A 19 -10.03 13.76 -7.55
N CYS A 20 -8.93 13.66 -6.82
CA CYS A 20 -8.94 13.39 -5.38
C CYS A 20 -8.84 14.70 -4.58
N PRO A 21 -9.42 14.76 -3.37
CA PRO A 21 -9.14 15.82 -2.42
C PRO A 21 -7.66 15.81 -1.98
N PRO A 22 -7.12 16.96 -1.54
CA PRO A 22 -5.77 17.03 -0.98
C PRO A 22 -5.66 16.30 0.37
N PRO A 23 -4.46 15.81 0.73
CA PRO A 23 -4.25 15.22 2.04
C PRO A 23 -4.51 16.24 3.14
N ARG A 24 -5.02 15.75 4.27
CA ARG A 24 -5.12 16.55 5.50
C ARG A 24 -3.72 16.79 6.07
N ALA A 25 -3.49 17.99 6.62
CA ALA A 25 -2.25 18.28 7.32
C ALA A 25 -2.07 17.32 8.52
N PRO A 26 -0.88 16.75 8.73
CA PRO A 26 -0.64 15.81 9.82
C PRO A 26 -0.66 16.53 11.17
N THR A 27 -1.30 15.92 12.17
CA THR A 27 -1.13 16.31 13.57
C THR A 27 0.14 15.70 14.15
N ARG A 28 0.76 16.43 15.09
CA ARG A 28 1.85 15.89 15.90
C ARG A 28 1.26 14.97 16.97
N PRO A 29 1.63 13.68 17.03
CA PRO A 29 1.17 12.77 18.08
C PRO A 29 1.57 13.23 19.48
N LYS A 30 0.75 12.93 20.48
CA LYS A 30 1.04 13.20 21.90
C LYS A 30 2.29 12.47 22.39
N VAL A 31 2.45 11.22 21.95
CA VAL A 31 3.63 10.40 22.24
C VAL A 31 4.35 10.15 20.93
N PRO A 32 5.59 10.67 20.75
CA PRO A 32 6.32 10.46 19.51
C PRO A 32 6.65 8.96 19.32
N PRO A 33 6.81 8.50 18.07
CA PRO A 33 7.28 7.15 17.82
C PRO A 33 8.71 6.95 18.36
N PRO A 34 9.13 5.70 18.61
CA PRO A 34 10.50 5.41 19.04
C PRO A 34 11.54 5.82 17.97
N PRO A 35 12.80 6.09 18.35
CA PRO A 35 13.88 6.34 17.39
C PRO A 35 13.98 5.23 16.34
N GLY A 36 14.29 5.61 15.12
CA GLY A 36 14.28 4.71 13.97
C GLY A 36 12.87 4.28 13.52
N ALA A 37 11.76 4.80 14.04
CA ALA A 37 10.46 4.37 13.55
C ALA A 37 10.27 4.63 12.04
N CYS A 38 9.53 3.73 11.40
CA CYS A 38 9.30 3.73 9.96
C CYS A 38 7.81 3.76 9.60
N ASP A 39 7.42 4.68 8.73
CA ASP A 39 6.16 4.60 7.97
C ASP A 39 6.36 3.68 6.76
N THR A 40 5.77 2.48 6.76
CA THR A 40 6.04 1.46 5.73
C THR A 40 5.10 1.49 4.53
N HIS A 41 4.20 2.46 4.44
CA HIS A 41 3.32 2.57 3.27
C HIS A 41 2.92 4.02 3.05
N ALA A 42 3.51 4.67 2.05
CA ALA A 42 3.08 5.96 1.55
C ALA A 42 3.30 6.06 0.03
N HIS A 43 2.77 7.11 -0.57
CA HIS A 43 2.97 7.44 -1.98
C HIS A 43 3.47 8.87 -2.10
N VAL A 44 4.29 9.13 -3.11
CA VAL A 44 4.53 10.49 -3.61
C VAL A 44 3.86 10.64 -4.96
N PHE A 45 3.27 11.80 -5.20
CA PHE A 45 2.58 12.12 -6.45
C PHE A 45 3.14 13.41 -7.03
N GLY A 46 3.53 13.36 -8.30
CA GLY A 46 4.03 14.54 -8.99
C GLY A 46 5.33 15.11 -8.40
N PRO A 47 5.68 16.37 -8.72
CA PRO A 47 4.81 17.31 -9.44
C PRO A 47 4.55 16.88 -10.89
N ALA A 48 3.33 17.05 -11.38
CA ALA A 48 2.91 16.54 -12.69
C ALA A 48 3.73 17.11 -13.87
N SER A 49 4.33 18.28 -13.70
CA SER A 49 5.21 18.92 -14.68
C SER A 49 6.54 18.18 -14.89
N ARG A 50 6.99 17.41 -13.89
CA ARG A 50 8.23 16.62 -13.93
C ARG A 50 7.95 15.13 -14.01
N PHE A 51 6.93 14.67 -13.30
CA PHE A 51 6.50 13.28 -13.24
C PHE A 51 5.03 13.22 -13.66
N PRO A 52 4.74 13.08 -14.97
CA PRO A 52 3.37 13.05 -15.45
C PRO A 52 2.57 11.89 -14.86
N TYR A 53 1.26 12.09 -14.68
CA TYR A 53 0.35 11.01 -14.32
C TYR A 53 0.02 10.15 -15.54
N ALA A 54 -0.22 8.86 -15.33
CA ALA A 54 -0.59 7.92 -16.38
C ALA A 54 -1.91 8.35 -17.06
N ALA A 55 -1.97 8.24 -18.39
CA ALA A 55 -3.13 8.66 -19.17
C ALA A 55 -4.40 7.83 -18.86
N ASP A 56 -4.23 6.56 -18.50
CA ASP A 56 -5.30 5.58 -18.23
C ASP A 56 -5.60 5.40 -16.73
N ARG A 57 -5.04 6.26 -15.87
CA ARG A 57 -5.23 6.22 -14.40
C ARG A 57 -6.70 6.26 -14.00
N SER A 58 -7.02 5.63 -12.87
CA SER A 58 -8.38 5.62 -12.32
C SER A 58 -8.78 6.90 -11.60
N TYR A 59 -7.81 7.73 -11.21
CA TYR A 59 -8.01 8.97 -10.44
C TYR A 59 -6.83 9.92 -10.63
N THR A 60 -7.04 11.21 -10.36
CA THR A 60 -5.99 12.24 -10.39
C THR A 60 -5.79 12.81 -8.99
N PRO A 61 -4.71 12.46 -8.26
CA PRO A 61 -4.38 13.10 -6.99
C PRO A 61 -3.84 14.52 -7.23
N PRO A 62 -3.92 15.41 -6.23
CA PRO A 62 -3.08 16.61 -6.22
C PRO A 62 -1.62 16.21 -6.07
N ASP A 63 -0.73 17.11 -6.49
CA ASP A 63 0.71 16.92 -6.30
C ASP A 63 1.02 16.84 -4.79
N ALA A 64 1.70 15.76 -4.42
CA ALA A 64 2.13 15.39 -3.09
C ALA A 64 3.60 14.94 -3.18
N PRO A 65 4.53 15.88 -3.46
CA PRO A 65 5.92 15.57 -3.77
C PRO A 65 6.70 15.13 -2.51
N LEU A 66 7.94 14.69 -2.72
CA LEU A 66 8.84 14.22 -1.66
C LEU A 66 8.91 15.18 -0.47
N GLU A 67 9.00 16.49 -0.71
CA GLU A 67 9.17 17.49 0.34
C GLU A 67 7.97 17.51 1.31
N GLN A 68 6.76 17.30 0.79
CA GLN A 68 5.57 17.19 1.63
C GLN A 68 5.55 15.88 2.41
N TYR A 69 6.02 14.78 1.82
CA TYR A 69 6.13 13.51 2.52
C TYR A 69 7.15 13.58 3.67
N LEU A 70 8.33 14.16 3.43
CA LEU A 70 9.34 14.36 4.47
C LEU A 70 8.81 15.26 5.59
N ALA A 71 8.14 16.37 5.26
CA ALA A 71 7.50 17.23 6.25
C ALA A 71 6.44 16.49 7.08
N MET A 72 5.70 15.56 6.45
CA MET A 72 4.76 14.69 7.15
C MET A 72 5.48 13.75 8.13
N LEU A 73 6.52 13.04 7.67
CA LEU A 73 7.33 12.18 8.54
C LEU A 73 7.89 12.96 9.74
N ASP A 74 8.47 14.14 9.48
CA ASP A 74 9.08 14.99 10.51
C ASP A 74 8.05 15.53 11.51
N THR A 75 6.82 15.80 11.06
CA THR A 75 5.71 16.25 11.93
C THR A 75 5.23 15.14 12.86
N VAL A 76 5.11 13.92 12.34
CA VAL A 76 4.66 12.76 13.11
C VAL A 76 5.79 12.17 13.96
N GLY A 77 7.04 12.35 13.54
CA GLY A 77 8.26 11.90 14.22
C GLY A 77 8.90 10.65 13.62
N PHE A 78 8.50 10.22 12.42
CA PHE A 78 9.10 9.06 11.75
C PHE A 78 10.46 9.42 11.11
N GLU A 79 11.47 8.61 11.36
CA GLU A 79 12.82 8.81 10.79
C GLU A 79 12.95 8.17 9.41
N ARG A 80 12.20 7.09 9.17
CA ARG A 80 12.26 6.26 7.97
C ARG A 80 10.91 6.17 7.26
N GLY A 81 10.94 5.95 5.95
CA GLY A 81 9.74 5.83 5.11
C GLY A 81 9.89 4.80 4.00
N VAL A 82 8.79 4.14 3.64
CA VAL A 82 8.72 3.26 2.47
C VAL A 82 7.71 3.83 1.48
N LEU A 83 8.25 4.30 0.36
CA LEU A 83 7.45 4.77 -0.76
C LEU A 83 7.01 3.59 -1.62
N VAL A 84 5.72 3.43 -1.75
CA VAL A 84 5.07 2.45 -2.62
C VAL A 84 4.64 3.18 -3.88
N GLN A 85 4.92 2.60 -5.05
CA GLN A 85 4.50 3.18 -6.32
C GLN A 85 2.98 3.41 -6.35
N GLY A 86 2.59 4.67 -6.58
CA GLY A 86 1.20 5.09 -6.63
C GLY A 86 0.56 4.80 -7.99
N SER A 87 -0.63 4.20 -8.01
CA SER A 87 -1.28 3.77 -9.26
C SER A 87 -1.64 4.91 -10.22
N ALA A 88 -1.68 6.16 -9.76
CA ALA A 88 -1.86 7.33 -10.62
C ALA A 88 -0.68 7.57 -11.59
N HIS A 89 0.53 7.10 -11.26
CA HIS A 89 1.69 7.10 -12.16
C HIS A 89 1.82 5.79 -12.96
N GLY A 90 0.94 4.81 -12.72
CA GLY A 90 1.00 3.51 -13.39
C GLY A 90 2.35 2.81 -13.15
N ARG A 91 3.02 2.45 -14.25
CA ARG A 91 4.32 1.76 -14.24
C ARG A 91 5.53 2.72 -14.27
N ASP A 92 5.29 4.02 -14.38
CA ASP A 92 6.37 5.00 -14.31
C ASP A 92 6.75 5.25 -12.85
N ASN A 93 7.83 4.60 -12.41
CA ASN A 93 8.35 4.70 -11.05
C ASN A 93 9.22 5.94 -10.83
N SER A 94 9.37 6.85 -11.81
CA SER A 94 10.35 7.94 -11.78
C SER A 94 10.24 8.85 -10.56
N ALA A 95 9.02 9.24 -10.15
CA ALA A 95 8.81 10.06 -8.95
C ALA A 95 9.32 9.37 -7.67
N MET A 96 9.01 8.08 -7.52
CA MET A 96 9.48 7.29 -6.38
C MET A 96 10.99 7.11 -6.44
N LEU A 97 11.56 6.74 -7.60
CA LEU A 97 12.99 6.50 -7.75
C LEU A 97 13.82 7.76 -7.49
N ASP A 98 13.36 8.92 -7.95
CA ASP A 98 13.97 10.22 -7.64
C ASP A 98 13.99 10.48 -6.13
N ALA A 99 12.88 10.19 -5.45
CA ALA A 99 12.79 10.33 -4.00
C ALA A 99 13.79 9.43 -3.26
N LEU A 100 13.97 8.18 -3.70
CA LEU A 100 14.95 7.27 -3.09
C LEU A 100 16.40 7.71 -3.33
N GLU A 101 16.70 8.24 -4.52
CA GLU A 101 18.03 8.76 -4.86
C GLU A 101 18.41 9.97 -4.00
N ARG A 102 17.43 10.83 -3.71
CA ARG A 102 17.61 12.03 -2.89
C ARG A 102 17.74 11.72 -1.39
N GLU A 103 17.05 10.68 -0.90
CA GLU A 103 16.99 10.33 0.53
C GLU A 103 17.34 8.85 0.80
N PRO A 104 18.51 8.35 0.36
CA PRO A 104 18.83 6.92 0.36
C PRO A 104 19.01 6.31 1.75
N ARG A 105 19.21 7.15 2.78
CA ARG A 105 19.31 6.71 4.19
C ARG A 105 17.94 6.62 4.86
N ARG A 106 16.99 7.47 4.47
CA ARG A 106 15.67 7.56 5.09
C ARG A 106 14.63 6.70 4.38
N LEU A 107 14.79 6.49 3.06
CA LEU A 107 13.74 5.92 2.23
C LEU A 107 14.10 4.57 1.62
N ARG A 108 13.07 3.73 1.49
CA ARG A 108 13.07 2.50 0.66
C ARG A 108 11.85 2.50 -0.25
N GLY A 109 11.89 1.68 -1.29
CA GLY A 109 10.86 1.65 -2.33
C GLY A 109 10.19 0.29 -2.51
N VAL A 110 8.93 0.31 -2.93
CA VAL A 110 8.24 -0.82 -3.55
C VAL A 110 7.72 -0.39 -4.91
N ALA A 111 8.34 -0.88 -5.97
CA ALA A 111 8.04 -0.47 -7.35
C ALA A 111 6.87 -1.25 -7.94
N VAL A 112 6.39 -0.81 -9.10
CA VAL A 112 5.53 -1.62 -9.99
C VAL A 112 6.28 -1.87 -11.28
N ALA A 113 6.34 -3.12 -11.72
CA ALA A 113 6.94 -3.51 -13.00
C ALA A 113 6.05 -4.54 -13.69
N ASP A 114 5.95 -4.45 -15.01
CA ASP A 114 5.38 -5.53 -15.81
C ASP A 114 6.40 -6.66 -16.02
N ALA A 115 5.93 -7.74 -16.63
CA ALA A 115 6.72 -8.92 -16.86
C ALA A 115 7.81 -8.77 -17.95
N GLU A 116 7.84 -7.65 -18.68
CA GLU A 116 8.78 -7.39 -19.77
C GLU A 116 9.95 -6.51 -19.33
N VAL A 117 9.94 -6.01 -18.08
CA VAL A 117 11.04 -5.23 -17.52
C VAL A 117 12.36 -6.02 -17.58
N ALA A 118 13.42 -5.37 -18.04
CA ALA A 118 14.73 -6.00 -18.09
C ALA A 118 15.28 -6.26 -16.66
N PRO A 119 15.87 -7.42 -16.37
CA PRO A 119 16.48 -7.70 -15.06
C PRO A 119 17.54 -6.67 -14.64
N ALA A 120 18.28 -6.10 -15.61
CA ALA A 120 19.27 -5.06 -15.34
C ALA A 120 18.64 -3.79 -14.74
N GLU A 121 17.41 -3.45 -15.14
CA GLU A 121 16.68 -2.31 -14.60
C GLU A 121 16.21 -2.56 -13.18
N LEU A 122 15.77 -3.78 -12.86
CA LEU A 122 15.43 -4.16 -11.48
C LEU A 122 16.65 -4.11 -10.56
N ARG A 123 17.83 -4.56 -11.03
CA ARG A 123 19.09 -4.41 -10.27
C ARG A 123 19.47 -2.95 -10.08
N ARG A 124 19.18 -2.07 -11.05
CA ARG A 124 19.35 -0.61 -10.89
C ARG A 124 18.45 -0.07 -9.79
N TRP A 125 17.17 -0.44 -9.79
CA TRP A 125 16.22 -0.02 -8.74
C TRP A 125 16.61 -0.55 -7.36
N ALA A 126 17.17 -1.76 -7.27
CA ALA A 126 17.67 -2.32 -6.01
C ALA A 126 18.79 -1.44 -5.40
N ARG A 127 19.72 -0.96 -6.23
CA ARG A 127 20.78 -0.03 -5.81
C ARG A 127 20.24 1.32 -5.34
N LEU A 128 19.14 1.78 -5.92
CA LEU A 128 18.45 3.00 -5.50
C LEU A 128 17.66 2.83 -4.19
N GLY A 129 17.39 1.59 -3.74
CA GLY A 129 16.69 1.34 -2.48
C GLY A 129 15.34 0.62 -2.62
N VAL A 130 14.97 0.14 -3.81
CA VAL A 130 13.78 -0.70 -3.97
C VAL A 130 14.01 -2.08 -3.33
N ARG A 131 12.96 -2.61 -2.69
CA ARG A 131 12.99 -3.86 -1.89
C ARG A 131 11.87 -4.84 -2.22
N GLY A 132 11.01 -4.49 -3.16
CA GLY A 132 9.88 -5.31 -3.53
C GLY A 132 9.16 -4.78 -4.75
N LEU A 133 8.28 -5.62 -5.29
CA LEU A 133 7.33 -5.24 -6.33
C LEU A 133 5.90 -5.37 -5.81
N ARG A 134 5.06 -4.41 -6.15
CA ARG A 134 3.64 -4.40 -5.80
C ARG A 134 2.79 -4.96 -6.94
N PHE A 135 1.88 -5.85 -6.57
CA PHE A 135 0.87 -6.42 -7.46
C PHE A 135 -0.53 -6.11 -6.92
N ASN A 136 -1.46 -5.89 -7.84
CA ASN A 136 -2.84 -5.59 -7.51
C ASN A 136 -3.73 -6.80 -7.86
N HIS A 137 -4.46 -7.28 -6.86
CA HIS A 137 -5.44 -8.37 -6.97
C HIS A 137 -6.75 -7.95 -6.27
N TYR A 138 -7.08 -6.65 -6.31
CA TYR A 138 -8.32 -6.13 -5.78
C TYR A 138 -9.37 -5.99 -6.89
N PHE A 139 -10.37 -6.86 -6.87
CA PHE A 139 -11.44 -6.90 -7.87
C PHE A 139 -12.74 -6.29 -7.35
N ARG A 140 -13.41 -5.55 -8.22
CA ARG A 140 -14.81 -5.10 -8.05
C ARG A 140 -15.56 -5.41 -9.34
N ASP A 141 -16.69 -6.10 -9.22
CA ASP A 141 -17.52 -6.52 -10.36
C ASP A 141 -16.73 -7.35 -11.42
N GLY A 142 -15.81 -8.20 -10.95
CA GLY A 142 -14.99 -9.07 -11.82
C GLY A 142 -13.84 -8.37 -12.56
N GLN A 143 -13.58 -7.09 -12.29
CA GLN A 143 -12.48 -6.33 -12.90
C GLN A 143 -11.53 -5.78 -11.84
N LEU A 144 -10.25 -5.62 -12.19
CA LEU A 144 -9.30 -4.90 -11.35
C LEU A 144 -9.84 -3.51 -11.05
N HIS A 145 -10.04 -3.22 -9.77
CA HIS A 145 -10.71 -1.99 -9.36
C HIS A 145 -9.88 -0.73 -9.68
N TYR A 146 -8.54 -0.86 -9.62
CA TYR A 146 -7.61 0.23 -9.95
C TYR A 146 -6.77 -0.12 -11.17
N ARG A 147 -6.81 0.77 -12.17
CA ARG A 147 -5.90 0.76 -13.33
C ARG A 147 -4.52 1.27 -12.92
N GLY A 148 -3.51 0.96 -13.73
CA GLY A 148 -2.11 1.33 -13.47
C GLY A 148 -1.37 0.38 -12.52
N GLY A 149 -2.06 -0.59 -11.90
CA GLY A 149 -1.43 -1.71 -11.20
C GLY A 149 -1.00 -2.83 -12.15
N VAL A 150 -0.19 -3.77 -11.64
CA VAL A 150 0.21 -4.98 -12.37
C VAL A 150 -0.49 -6.20 -11.75
N PRO A 151 -1.09 -7.08 -12.57
CA PRO A 151 -1.79 -8.26 -12.08
C PRO A 151 -0.80 -9.30 -11.52
N LEU A 152 -1.25 -10.12 -10.57
CA LEU A 152 -0.41 -11.09 -9.85
C LEU A 152 0.28 -12.10 -10.78
N GLU A 153 -0.32 -12.41 -11.92
CA GLU A 153 0.21 -13.33 -12.93
C GLU A 153 1.59 -12.93 -13.43
N ALA A 154 1.88 -11.62 -13.49
CA ALA A 154 3.19 -11.11 -13.88
C ALA A 154 4.31 -11.54 -12.90
N ALA A 155 3.96 -11.78 -11.63
CA ALA A 155 4.93 -12.21 -10.62
C ALA A 155 5.61 -13.53 -10.98
N ARG A 156 4.97 -14.41 -11.75
CA ARG A 156 5.58 -15.69 -12.17
C ARG A 156 6.86 -15.50 -12.97
N ARG A 157 6.90 -14.49 -13.84
CA ARG A 157 8.08 -14.17 -14.66
C ARG A 157 9.12 -13.37 -13.87
N LEU A 158 8.67 -12.57 -12.91
CA LEU A 158 9.54 -11.70 -12.11
C LEU A 158 10.13 -12.39 -10.87
N ALA A 159 9.54 -13.49 -10.41
CA ALA A 159 9.95 -14.18 -9.20
C ALA A 159 11.44 -14.57 -9.15
N PRO A 160 12.06 -15.10 -10.22
CA PRO A 160 13.48 -15.46 -10.17
C PRO A 160 14.40 -14.27 -9.85
N ILE A 161 14.19 -13.12 -10.50
CA ILE A 161 15.00 -11.91 -10.25
C ILE A 161 14.63 -11.25 -8.92
N MET A 162 13.37 -11.31 -8.49
CA MET A 162 12.99 -10.86 -7.14
C MET A 162 13.67 -11.70 -6.06
N ALA A 163 13.74 -13.02 -6.22
CA ALA A 163 14.43 -13.92 -5.29
C ALA A 163 15.94 -13.65 -5.27
N GLU A 164 16.57 -13.46 -6.43
CA GLU A 164 17.99 -13.06 -6.55
C GLU A 164 18.28 -11.77 -5.75
N LEU A 165 17.37 -10.81 -5.80
CA LEU A 165 17.49 -9.51 -5.13
C LEU A 165 17.08 -9.52 -3.65
N GLY A 166 16.59 -10.66 -3.13
CA GLY A 166 16.03 -10.75 -1.79
C GLY A 166 14.76 -9.90 -1.59
N TRP A 167 14.02 -9.65 -2.67
CA TRP A 167 12.83 -8.80 -2.68
C TRP A 167 11.57 -9.55 -2.25
N HIS A 168 10.63 -8.79 -1.68
CA HIS A 168 9.29 -9.30 -1.37
C HIS A 168 8.27 -8.97 -2.47
N LEU A 169 7.22 -9.79 -2.51
CA LEU A 169 5.99 -9.50 -3.23
C LEU A 169 5.05 -8.75 -2.29
N GLN A 170 4.69 -7.51 -2.64
CA GLN A 170 3.63 -6.77 -1.94
C GLN A 170 2.30 -6.95 -2.68
N LEU A 171 1.27 -7.39 -1.98
CA LEU A 171 -0.03 -7.70 -2.57
C LEU A 171 -1.12 -6.83 -1.95
N TRP A 172 -1.84 -6.12 -2.81
CA TRP A 172 -3.13 -5.54 -2.45
C TRP A 172 -4.27 -6.45 -2.92
N ILE A 173 -5.00 -7.02 -1.98
CA ILE A 173 -6.04 -8.04 -2.19
C ILE A 173 -7.17 -7.82 -1.19
N ASP A 174 -8.40 -8.18 -1.56
CA ASP A 174 -9.52 -8.36 -0.62
C ASP A 174 -9.39 -9.74 0.02
N VAL A 175 -9.35 -9.80 1.35
CA VAL A 175 -9.02 -11.03 2.09
C VAL A 175 -9.94 -12.20 1.75
N LYS A 176 -11.16 -11.95 1.25
CA LYS A 176 -12.08 -13.01 0.79
C LYS A 176 -11.49 -13.85 -0.35
N ASP A 177 -10.63 -13.26 -1.19
CA ASP A 177 -10.01 -13.88 -2.37
C ASP A 177 -8.66 -14.54 -1.99
N LEU A 178 -8.17 -14.30 -0.77
CA LEU A 178 -6.89 -14.82 -0.30
C LEU A 178 -6.81 -16.36 -0.33
N PRO A 179 -7.81 -17.14 0.15
CA PRO A 179 -7.74 -18.60 0.13
C PRO A 179 -7.48 -19.19 -1.26
N GLU A 180 -8.12 -18.64 -2.29
CA GLU A 180 -7.93 -19.07 -3.69
C GLU A 180 -6.59 -18.63 -4.27
N THR A 181 -6.03 -17.53 -3.75
CA THR A 181 -4.75 -16.98 -4.18
C THR A 181 -3.55 -17.71 -3.56
N LEU A 182 -3.74 -18.38 -2.41
CA LEU A 182 -2.68 -19.05 -1.66
C LEU A 182 -1.79 -20.02 -2.45
N PRO A 183 -2.34 -20.94 -3.28
CA PRO A 183 -1.50 -21.85 -4.05
C PRO A 183 -0.55 -21.12 -4.99
N THR A 184 -1.01 -20.01 -5.58
CA THR A 184 -0.17 -19.16 -6.43
C THR A 184 0.95 -18.50 -5.63
N LEU A 185 0.65 -17.93 -4.46
CA LEU A 185 1.68 -17.30 -3.61
C LEU A 185 2.72 -18.30 -3.14
N LYS A 186 2.30 -19.50 -2.72
CA LYS A 186 3.21 -20.59 -2.32
C LYS A 186 4.11 -21.03 -3.47
N ALA A 187 3.56 -21.16 -4.68
CA ALA A 187 4.33 -21.55 -5.86
C ALA A 187 5.39 -20.51 -6.29
N LEU A 188 5.21 -19.23 -5.95
CA LEU A 188 6.19 -18.19 -6.26
C LEU A 188 7.43 -18.25 -5.35
N GLY A 189 7.31 -18.81 -4.14
CA GLY A 189 8.44 -18.97 -3.21
C GLY A 189 9.05 -17.65 -2.70
N LEU A 190 8.33 -16.53 -2.82
CA LEU A 190 8.78 -15.20 -2.38
C LEU A 190 8.23 -14.85 -0.99
N PRO A 191 8.94 -14.03 -0.20
CA PRO A 191 8.33 -13.35 0.94
C PRO A 191 7.13 -12.51 0.48
N VAL A 192 6.01 -12.61 1.19
CA VAL A 192 4.76 -11.90 0.86
C VAL A 192 4.45 -10.85 1.91
N VAL A 193 4.06 -9.66 1.48
CA VAL A 193 3.52 -8.56 2.29
C VAL A 193 2.09 -8.26 1.84
N ILE A 194 1.11 -8.42 2.73
CA ILE A 194 -0.29 -8.07 2.45
C ILE A 194 -0.57 -6.63 2.91
N ASP A 195 -1.12 -5.82 2.00
CA ASP A 195 -1.48 -4.43 2.26
C ASP A 195 -2.76 -4.31 3.10
N HIS A 196 -2.81 -3.26 3.93
CA HIS A 196 -4.00 -2.73 4.59
C HIS A 196 -4.86 -3.75 5.36
N MET A 197 -4.24 -4.60 6.18
CA MET A 197 -4.93 -5.67 6.93
C MET A 197 -5.79 -6.58 6.02
N GLY A 198 -5.35 -6.78 4.77
CA GLY A 198 -6.02 -7.59 3.75
C GLY A 198 -7.24 -6.92 3.12
N ARG A 199 -7.36 -5.58 3.19
CA ARG A 199 -8.52 -4.83 2.67
C ARG A 199 -9.87 -5.40 3.14
N SER A 200 -9.89 -5.99 4.33
CA SER A 200 -11.05 -6.66 4.92
C SER A 200 -12.29 -5.73 4.96
N ASP A 201 -13.49 -6.29 4.94
CA ASP A 201 -14.70 -5.52 5.30
C ASP A 201 -14.83 -5.52 6.83
N ALA A 202 -14.62 -4.37 7.46
CA ALA A 202 -14.71 -4.27 8.92
C ALA A 202 -16.12 -4.63 9.44
N GLY A 203 -17.16 -4.39 8.65
CA GLY A 203 -18.55 -4.74 8.98
C GLY A 203 -18.83 -6.25 9.01
N ALA A 204 -18.01 -7.05 8.32
CA ALA A 204 -18.12 -8.50 8.30
C ALA A 204 -17.48 -9.18 9.53
N GLY A 205 -16.68 -8.42 10.30
CA GLY A 205 -15.97 -8.92 11.48
C GLY A 205 -14.80 -9.86 11.15
N THR A 206 -14.08 -10.27 12.20
CA THR A 206 -12.84 -11.06 12.08
C THR A 206 -13.10 -12.56 11.86
N GLY A 207 -14.35 -13.02 11.95
CA GLY A 207 -14.70 -14.44 11.80
C GLY A 207 -14.75 -14.94 10.35
N THR A 208 -14.52 -14.08 9.35
CA THR A 208 -14.64 -14.48 7.94
C THR A 208 -13.56 -15.50 7.55
N PRO A 209 -13.86 -16.46 6.65
CA PRO A 209 -12.88 -17.46 6.20
C PRO A 209 -11.60 -16.84 5.65
N GLY A 210 -11.72 -15.74 4.91
CA GLY A 210 -10.60 -14.98 4.36
C GLY A 210 -9.70 -14.41 5.46
N PHE A 211 -10.25 -13.69 6.43
CA PHE A 211 -9.44 -13.11 7.50
C PHE A 211 -8.81 -14.17 8.40
N GLN A 212 -9.52 -15.26 8.68
CA GLN A 212 -8.95 -16.40 9.41
C GLN A 212 -7.81 -17.08 8.62
N ALA A 213 -7.85 -17.10 7.28
CA ALA A 213 -6.73 -17.53 6.46
C ALA A 213 -5.53 -16.58 6.60
N LEU A 214 -5.75 -15.27 6.61
CA LEU A 214 -4.70 -14.27 6.82
C LEU A 214 -4.01 -14.44 8.18
N LEU A 215 -4.77 -14.66 9.26
CA LEU A 215 -4.20 -14.90 10.60
C LEU A 215 -3.30 -16.15 10.62
N ARG A 216 -3.71 -17.25 9.97
CA ARG A 216 -2.89 -18.45 9.84
C ARG A 216 -1.60 -18.18 9.05
N LEU A 217 -1.66 -17.43 7.95
CA LEU A 217 -0.46 -17.10 7.17
C LEU A 217 0.56 -16.27 7.96
N VAL A 218 0.06 -15.34 8.77
CA VAL A 218 0.89 -14.48 9.62
C VAL A 218 1.51 -15.29 10.76
N GLY A 219 0.73 -16.18 11.38
CA GLY A 219 1.18 -17.03 12.49
C GLY A 219 2.14 -18.14 12.07
N GLU A 220 1.83 -18.86 10.99
CA GLU A 220 2.47 -20.13 10.63
C GLU A 220 3.42 -19.99 9.44
N ASP A 221 2.97 -19.35 8.36
CA ASP A 221 3.71 -19.28 7.09
C ASP A 221 4.66 -18.06 7.00
N GLY A 222 4.71 -17.22 8.04
CA GLY A 222 5.62 -16.07 8.14
C GLY A 222 5.32 -14.93 7.17
N CYS A 223 4.09 -14.84 6.68
CA CYS A 223 3.63 -13.73 5.83
C CYS A 223 3.62 -12.41 6.60
N TRP A 224 4.04 -11.33 5.94
CA TRP A 224 4.01 -9.99 6.50
C TRP A 224 2.66 -9.30 6.26
N VAL A 225 2.20 -8.48 7.20
CA VAL A 225 1.00 -7.66 7.03
C VAL A 225 1.28 -6.21 7.41
N LYS A 226 0.77 -5.29 6.59
CA LYS A 226 0.76 -3.86 6.94
C LYS A 226 -0.47 -3.51 7.77
N LEU A 227 -0.23 -3.04 8.99
CA LEU A 227 -1.20 -2.41 9.88
C LEU A 227 -1.46 -0.97 9.41
N SER A 228 -2.09 -0.85 8.25
CA SER A 228 -2.44 0.42 7.62
C SER A 228 -3.87 0.38 7.07
N GLY A 229 -4.40 1.51 6.62
CA GLY A 229 -5.68 1.54 5.91
C GLY A 229 -6.90 1.19 6.76
N ALA A 230 -6.91 1.54 8.06
CA ALA A 230 -8.13 1.46 8.89
C ALA A 230 -9.32 2.19 8.22
N HIS A 231 -9.03 3.37 7.66
CA HIS A 231 -9.97 4.17 6.86
C HIS A 231 -10.37 3.52 5.53
N ARG A 232 -9.63 2.51 5.05
CA ARG A 232 -10.02 1.74 3.87
C ARG A 232 -11.01 0.64 4.26
N ILE A 233 -10.78 -0.06 5.37
CA ILE A 233 -11.59 -1.22 5.79
C ILE A 233 -12.86 -0.83 6.55
N SER A 234 -12.88 0.35 7.16
CA SER A 234 -14.00 0.89 7.94
C SER A 234 -14.77 1.97 7.19
N ARG A 235 -16.04 2.18 7.58
CA ARG A 235 -16.89 3.30 7.14
C ARG A 235 -17.18 4.31 8.27
N ARG A 236 -16.46 4.22 9.39
CA ARG A 236 -16.76 4.95 10.64
C ARG A 236 -15.63 5.90 11.04
N PRO A 237 -15.36 6.97 10.27
CA PRO A 237 -14.37 7.97 10.65
C PRO A 237 -14.82 8.76 11.89
N PRO A 238 -13.89 9.46 12.58
CA PRO A 238 -12.43 9.43 12.34
C PRO A 238 -11.70 8.31 13.09
N ASP A 239 -12.40 7.57 13.95
CA ASP A 239 -11.77 6.64 14.91
C ASP A 239 -11.80 5.17 14.48
N TYR A 240 -12.58 4.80 13.46
CA TYR A 240 -12.62 3.46 12.85
C TYR A 240 -12.70 2.30 13.88
N PRO A 241 -13.62 2.35 14.87
CA PRO A 241 -13.62 1.40 15.99
C PRO A 241 -13.83 -0.06 15.57
N ASP A 242 -14.44 -0.29 14.41
CA ASP A 242 -14.65 -1.59 13.77
C ASP A 242 -13.39 -2.16 13.09
N ALA A 243 -12.37 -1.33 12.82
CA ALA A 243 -11.06 -1.79 12.33
C ALA A 243 -10.17 -2.32 13.46
N ARG A 244 -10.36 -1.86 14.70
CA ARG A 244 -9.55 -2.23 15.87
C ARG A 244 -9.44 -3.75 16.08
N PRO A 245 -10.52 -4.55 16.06
CA PRO A 245 -10.42 -6.01 16.28
C PRO A 245 -9.54 -6.73 15.26
N PHE A 246 -9.44 -6.22 14.03
CA PHE A 246 -8.58 -6.80 12.99
C PHE A 246 -7.11 -6.58 13.31
N MET A 247 -6.76 -5.35 13.73
CA MET A 247 -5.39 -5.03 14.13
C MET A 247 -4.97 -5.83 15.38
N GLU A 248 -5.83 -5.87 16.40
CA GLU A 248 -5.57 -6.64 17.62
C GLU A 248 -5.39 -8.14 17.34
N ALA A 249 -6.23 -8.72 16.47
CA ALA A 249 -6.11 -10.13 16.08
C ALA A 249 -4.80 -10.42 15.32
N LEU A 250 -4.36 -9.53 14.43
CA LEU A 250 -3.08 -9.66 13.73
C LEU A 250 -1.89 -9.59 14.70
N VAL A 251 -1.92 -8.62 15.62
CA VAL A 251 -0.88 -8.46 16.66
C VAL A 251 -0.83 -9.68 17.57
N ALA A 252 -1.98 -10.22 17.97
CA ALA A 252 -2.04 -11.46 18.75
C ALA A 252 -1.51 -12.68 17.98
N ALA A 253 -1.72 -12.73 16.66
CA ALA A 253 -1.26 -13.84 15.83
C ALA A 253 0.27 -13.86 15.70
N ASN A 254 0.91 -12.73 15.33
CA ASN A 254 2.37 -12.66 15.23
C ASN A 254 2.90 -11.21 15.12
N PRO A 255 3.32 -10.55 16.21
CA PRO A 255 3.82 -9.19 16.15
C PRO A 255 5.16 -9.09 15.40
N ASP A 256 5.91 -10.19 15.24
CA ASP A 256 7.17 -10.21 14.49
C ASP A 256 6.96 -10.18 12.97
N ARG A 257 5.71 -10.25 12.49
CA ARG A 257 5.38 -10.22 11.06
C ARG A 257 4.53 -9.02 10.65
N LEU A 258 4.52 -7.97 11.46
CA LEU A 258 3.69 -6.79 11.24
C LEU A 258 4.54 -5.54 11.06
N VAL A 259 4.10 -4.66 10.17
CA VAL A 259 4.67 -3.32 10.01
C VAL A 259 3.53 -2.30 9.96
N TRP A 260 3.76 -1.08 10.41
CA TRP A 260 2.75 -0.02 10.37
C TRP A 260 2.99 0.93 9.18
N GLY A 261 1.94 1.52 8.63
CA GLY A 261 2.06 2.54 7.60
C GLY A 261 0.89 3.52 7.58
N GLY A 262 1.16 4.77 7.27
CA GLY A 262 0.19 5.86 7.26
C GLY A 262 -0.74 5.85 6.06
N ASP A 263 -0.29 5.31 4.93
CA ASP A 263 -1.00 5.29 3.64
C ASP A 263 -1.28 6.70 3.08
N TRP A 264 -0.43 7.65 3.48
CA TRP A 264 -0.38 9.01 2.96
C TRP A 264 -0.08 9.01 1.45
N PRO A 265 -0.69 9.88 0.63
CA PRO A 265 -1.58 10.99 0.94
C PRO A 265 -3.07 10.60 0.87
N HIS A 266 -3.40 9.33 1.09
CA HIS A 266 -4.75 8.79 1.07
C HIS A 266 -5.50 9.06 -0.24
N PRO A 267 -4.98 8.56 -1.39
CA PRO A 267 -5.71 8.67 -2.65
C PRO A 267 -7.07 7.98 -2.56
N ARG A 268 -8.05 8.54 -3.29
CA ARG A 268 -9.40 7.98 -3.44
C ARG A 268 -10.18 7.82 -2.13
N MET A 269 -10.04 8.77 -1.21
CA MET A 269 -10.97 8.89 -0.09
C MET A 269 -12.35 9.36 -0.56
N GLU A 270 -13.38 8.59 -0.18
CA GLU A 270 -14.80 8.92 -0.41
C GLU A 270 -15.47 9.45 0.87
N THR A 271 -14.81 9.29 2.01
CA THR A 271 -15.25 9.75 3.34
C THR A 271 -14.30 10.83 3.87
N GLU A 272 -14.43 11.19 5.15
CA GLU A 272 -13.51 12.12 5.81
C GLU A 272 -12.04 11.73 5.56
N MET A 273 -11.23 12.73 5.17
CA MET A 273 -9.81 12.58 4.92
C MET A 273 -9.08 12.31 6.25
N PRO A 274 -8.39 11.16 6.39
CA PRO A 274 -7.70 10.83 7.63
C PRO A 274 -6.46 11.70 7.84
N ASP A 275 -6.10 11.84 9.11
CA ASP A 275 -4.87 12.46 9.58
C ASP A 275 -3.88 11.37 9.98
N VAL A 276 -2.66 11.40 9.44
CA VAL A 276 -1.63 10.39 9.73
C VAL A 276 -1.24 10.37 11.20
N GLY A 277 -1.18 11.53 11.86
CA GLY A 277 -0.91 11.63 13.29
C GLY A 277 -1.99 10.93 14.12
N HIS A 278 -3.26 11.16 13.78
CA HIS A 278 -4.40 10.48 14.42
C HIS A 278 -4.37 8.97 14.16
N LEU A 279 -4.11 8.53 12.92
CA LEU A 279 -3.98 7.10 12.60
C LEU A 279 -2.86 6.43 13.41
N PHE A 280 -1.75 7.13 13.64
CA PHE A 280 -0.67 6.65 14.49
C PHE A 280 -1.08 6.59 15.97
N GLU A 281 -1.79 7.59 16.49
CA GLU A 281 -2.31 7.56 17.87
C GLU A 281 -3.31 6.41 18.07
N LEU A 282 -4.17 6.11 17.07
CA LEU A 282 -5.05 4.94 17.11
C LEU A 282 -4.24 3.64 17.18
N PHE A 283 -3.18 3.50 16.38
CA PHE A 283 -2.28 2.34 16.47
C PHE A 283 -1.68 2.20 17.87
N GLN A 284 -1.18 3.30 18.46
CA GLN A 284 -0.61 3.28 19.82
C GLN A 284 -1.66 2.86 20.87
N GLN A 285 -2.90 3.29 20.72
CA GLN A 285 -4.01 2.93 21.61
C GLN A 285 -4.43 1.46 21.46
N TRP A 286 -4.46 0.93 20.24
CA TRP A 286 -4.88 -0.44 19.96
C TRP A 286 -3.76 -1.46 20.25
N VAL A 287 -2.51 -1.03 20.23
CA VAL A 287 -1.32 -1.84 20.52
C VAL A 287 -0.53 -1.20 21.67
N PRO A 288 -1.02 -1.26 22.92
CA PRO A 288 -0.43 -0.51 24.03
C PRO A 288 0.91 -1.10 24.51
N GLN A 289 1.28 -2.31 24.09
CA GLN A 289 2.53 -2.92 24.51
C GLN A 289 3.72 -2.30 23.78
N ALA A 290 4.58 -1.57 24.51
CA ALA A 290 5.77 -0.91 23.96
C ALA A 290 6.70 -1.85 23.19
N ALA A 291 6.86 -3.10 23.65
CA ALA A 291 7.66 -4.10 22.95
C ALA A 291 7.07 -4.48 21.57
N ALA A 292 5.74 -4.54 21.44
CA ALA A 292 5.09 -4.79 20.15
C ALA A 292 5.22 -3.56 19.23
N GLN A 293 5.04 -2.35 19.75
CA GLN A 293 5.26 -1.13 18.97
C GLN A 293 6.70 -1.02 18.47
N ALA A 294 7.70 -1.30 19.30
CA ALA A 294 9.11 -1.30 18.89
C ALA A 294 9.38 -2.27 17.74
N LYS A 295 8.88 -3.51 17.83
CA LYS A 295 8.96 -4.48 16.73
C LYS A 295 8.33 -3.93 15.45
N ILE A 296 7.07 -3.50 15.53
CA ILE A 296 6.25 -3.11 14.38
C ILE A 296 6.77 -1.85 13.68
N LEU A 297 7.27 -0.89 14.45
CA LEU A 297 7.72 0.41 13.95
C LEU A 297 9.21 0.45 13.60
N VAL A 298 10.05 -0.38 14.25
CA VAL A 298 11.52 -0.26 14.16
C VAL A 298 12.16 -1.54 13.61
N ASP A 299 12.06 -2.65 14.33
CA ASP A 299 12.83 -3.87 14.02
C ASP A 299 12.33 -4.58 12.76
N ASN A 300 11.01 -4.70 12.63
CA ASN A 300 10.37 -5.36 11.52
C ASN A 300 10.60 -4.60 10.20
N PRO A 301 10.40 -3.27 10.12
CA PRO A 301 10.75 -2.51 8.93
C PRO A 301 12.24 -2.59 8.60
N ALA A 302 13.12 -2.56 9.60
CA ALA A 302 14.56 -2.69 9.38
C ALA A 302 14.92 -4.01 8.70
N ARG A 303 14.34 -5.12 9.20
CA ARG A 303 14.53 -6.46 8.62
C ARG A 303 13.89 -6.61 7.24
N LEU A 304 12.66 -6.13 7.06
CA LEU A 304 11.91 -6.33 5.81
C LEU A 304 12.44 -5.48 4.66
N TYR A 305 12.89 -4.25 4.94
CA TYR A 305 13.32 -3.29 3.91
C TYR A 305 14.84 -3.03 3.89
N GLY A 306 15.61 -3.64 4.79
CA GLY A 306 17.07 -3.49 4.84
C GLY A 306 17.48 -2.04 5.07
N PHE A 307 17.03 -1.48 6.19
CA PHE A 307 17.48 -0.19 6.70
C PHE A 307 18.73 -0.34 7.57
#